data_AF-A0AAV2YSD9-F1
#
_entry.id   AF-A0AAV2YSD9-F1
#
_cell.length_a   1.000
_cell.length_b   1.000
_cell.length_c   1.000
_cell.angle_alpha   90.00
_cell.angle_beta   90.00
_cell.angle_gamma   90.00
#
_symmetry.space_group_name_H-M   'P 1'
#
loop_
_entity.id
_entity.type
_entity.pdbx_description
1 polymer ?
#
loop_
_entity_poly.entity_id
_entity_poly.type
_entity_poly.pdbx_seq_one_letter_code
_entity_poly.pdbx_strand_id
1 'polypeptide(L)'
;ISVILEFGKYKEKALEEVYDQDASCCRWLYNQQSEESDIKRFLLGKFQDGDDSYIMRWGKHKNKSVKWIVENDTQYFNWMCKNEYIKNKCPSLKENLNEFTVQN
;
A
#
# COMPACT_ATOMS: atom_id res chain seq x y z
N ILE A 1 -4.95 10.57 -18.16
CA ILE A 1 -6.36 10.63 -17.74
C ILE A 1 -6.34 10.88 -16.24
N SER A 2 -6.96 11.97 -15.78
CA SER A 2 -7.12 12.23 -14.34
C SER A 2 -8.50 11.70 -13.94
N VAL A 3 -8.54 10.75 -13.01
CA VAL A 3 -9.80 10.20 -12.48
C VAL A 3 -10.18 11.02 -11.26
N ILE A 4 -11.33 11.69 -11.28
CA ILE A 4 -11.85 12.43 -10.12
C ILE A 4 -12.82 11.52 -9.36
N LEU A 5 -12.68 11.44 -8.04
CA LEU A 5 -13.62 10.67 -7.22
C LEU A 5 -14.92 11.46 -7.03
N GLU A 6 -16.04 10.87 -7.43
CA GLU A 6 -17.36 11.51 -7.30
C GLU A 6 -18.09 11.15 -6.00
N PHE A 7 -17.44 10.36 -5.13
CA PHE A 7 -18.02 9.80 -3.91
C PHE A 7 -17.01 9.66 -2.76
N GLY A 8 -17.53 9.36 -1.58
CA GLY A 8 -16.75 8.98 -0.40
C GLY A 8 -15.98 10.14 0.26
N LYS A 9 -15.08 9.79 1.18
CA LYS A 9 -14.26 10.73 1.97
C LYS A 9 -13.45 11.71 1.12
N TYR A 10 -13.07 11.30 -0.08
CA TYR A 10 -12.20 12.04 -0.99
C TYR A 10 -12.94 12.56 -2.23
N LYS A 11 -14.24 12.82 -2.11
CA LYS A 11 -15.05 13.42 -3.18
C LYS A 11 -14.38 14.68 -3.74
N GLU A 12 -14.45 14.86 -5.06
CA GLU A 12 -13.89 15.96 -5.85
C GLU A 12 -12.35 16.03 -5.87
N LYS A 13 -11.66 15.05 -5.29
CA LYS A 13 -10.20 14.94 -5.41
C LYS A 13 -9.80 14.05 -6.57
N ALA A 14 -8.63 14.34 -7.15
CA ALA A 14 -8.05 13.45 -8.13
C ALA A 14 -7.53 12.17 -7.46
N LEU A 15 -7.75 11.03 -8.10
CA LEU A 15 -7.35 9.72 -7.59
C LEU A 15 -5.83 9.63 -7.37
N GLU A 16 -5.04 10.37 -8.14
CA GLU A 16 -3.60 10.53 -7.93
C GLU A 16 -3.29 11.19 -6.58
N GLU A 17 -3.95 12.30 -6.27
CA GLU A 17 -3.79 13.01 -5.00
C GLU A 17 -4.21 12.14 -3.82
N VAL A 18 -5.26 11.34 -4.01
CA VAL A 18 -5.74 10.38 -3.01
C VAL A 18 -4.74 9.24 -2.83
N TYR A 19 -4.09 8.76 -3.90
CA TYR A 19 -3.04 7.76 -3.79
C TYR A 19 -1.84 8.28 -2.98
N ASP A 20 -1.43 9.52 -3.22
CA ASP A 20 -0.33 10.14 -2.48
C ASP A 20 -0.64 10.42 -1.00
N GLN A 21 -1.91 10.71 -0.70
CA GLN A 21 -2.41 10.92 0.66
C GLN A 21 -2.69 9.60 1.40
N ASP A 22 -3.32 8.64 0.73
CA ASP A 22 -3.92 7.43 1.32
C ASP A 22 -4.00 6.28 0.31
N ALA A 23 -2.83 5.71 0.00
CA ALA A 23 -2.73 4.53 -0.86
C ALA A 23 -3.49 3.31 -0.31
N SER A 24 -3.72 3.20 1.01
CA SER A 24 -4.56 2.14 1.59
C SER A 24 -6.02 2.25 1.13
N CYS A 25 -6.58 3.46 1.12
CA CYS A 25 -7.92 3.69 0.57
C CYS A 25 -7.98 3.36 -0.93
N CYS A 26 -6.97 3.73 -1.70
CA CYS A 26 -6.87 3.38 -3.11
C CYS A 26 -6.83 1.86 -3.33
N ARG A 27 -6.12 1.12 -2.49
CA ARG A 27 -6.11 -0.36 -2.54
C ARG A 27 -7.49 -0.95 -2.27
N TRP A 28 -8.17 -0.45 -1.24
CA TRP A 28 -9.55 -0.86 -0.94
C TRP A 28 -10.50 -0.55 -2.10
N LEU A 29 -10.35 0.61 -2.76
CA LEU A 29 -11.11 0.96 -3.96
C LEU A 29 -10.82 -0.04 -5.08
N TYR A 30 -9.54 -0.28 -5.41
CA TYR A 30 -9.10 -1.20 -6.47
C TYR A 30 -9.75 -2.59 -6.34
N ASN A 31 -9.81 -3.15 -5.13
CA ASN A 31 -10.36 -4.48 -4.88
C ASN A 31 -11.88 -4.58 -5.06
N GLN A 32 -12.62 -3.46 -5.08
CA GLN A 32 -14.07 -3.42 -5.27
C GLN A 32 -14.50 -3.03 -6.68
N GLN A 33 -13.56 -2.56 -7.51
CA GLN A 33 -13.88 -2.14 -8.86
C GLN A 33 -13.97 -3.33 -9.83
N SER A 34 -14.87 -3.22 -10.80
CA SER A 34 -14.86 -4.07 -12.00
C SER A 34 -13.62 -3.77 -12.87
N GLU A 35 -13.20 -4.73 -13.69
CA GLU A 35 -12.05 -4.59 -14.62
C GLU A 35 -12.19 -3.43 -15.61
N GLU A 36 -13.42 -3.03 -15.90
CA GLU A 36 -13.73 -1.96 -16.85
C GLU A 36 -13.67 -0.56 -16.24
N SER A 37 -13.59 -0.45 -14.90
CA SER A 37 -13.59 0.83 -14.18
C SER A 37 -12.32 1.63 -14.45
N ASP A 38 -12.47 2.93 -14.74
CA ASP A 38 -11.34 3.85 -14.88
C ASP A 38 -10.52 3.96 -13.59
N ILE A 39 -11.15 3.81 -12.41
CA ILE A 39 -10.46 3.74 -11.12
C ILE A 39 -9.52 2.51 -11.10
N LYS A 40 -10.01 1.34 -11.54
CA LYS A 40 -9.20 0.12 -11.55
C LYS A 40 -8.05 0.24 -12.54
N ARG A 41 -8.31 0.73 -13.75
CA ARG A 41 -7.30 0.98 -14.78
C ARG A 41 -6.23 1.98 -14.36
N PHE A 42 -6.62 3.04 -13.65
CA PHE A 42 -5.67 4.03 -13.13
C PHE A 42 -4.76 3.43 -12.04
N LEU A 43 -5.33 2.62 -11.16
CA LEU A 43 -4.61 1.97 -10.07
C LEU A 43 -3.85 0.72 -10.52
N LEU A 44 -4.16 0.20 -11.70
CA LEU A 44 -3.42 -0.87 -12.35
C LEU A 44 -1.97 -0.44 -12.54
N GLY A 45 -1.02 -1.23 -12.03
CA GLY A 45 0.41 -0.91 -12.06
C GLY A 45 0.91 0.01 -10.93
N LYS A 46 0.01 0.64 -10.14
CA LYS A 46 0.39 1.28 -8.86
C LYS A 46 0.58 0.28 -7.73
N PHE A 47 0.08 -0.92 -7.95
CA PHE A 47 -0.01 -2.02 -7.02
C PHE A 47 0.48 -3.30 -7.69
N GLN A 48 1.17 -4.17 -6.95
CA GLN A 48 1.49 -5.52 -7.44
C GLN A 48 0.21 -6.38 -7.42
N ASP A 49 0.07 -7.24 -8.43
CA ASP A 49 -1.05 -8.17 -8.55
C ASP A 49 -1.04 -9.18 -7.41
N GLY A 50 -2.21 -9.38 -6.80
CA GLY A 50 -2.38 -10.31 -5.66
C GLY A 50 -1.62 -9.91 -4.40
N ASP A 51 -1.05 -8.70 -4.33
CA ASP A 51 -0.38 -8.19 -3.14
C ASP A 51 -1.37 -7.47 -2.22
N ASP A 52 -1.75 -8.14 -1.15
CA ASP A 52 -2.60 -7.65 -0.06
C ASP A 52 -1.80 -7.23 1.18
N SER A 53 -0.46 -7.21 1.09
CA SER A 53 0.40 -6.86 2.21
C SER A 53 0.28 -5.38 2.59
N TYR A 54 0.75 -5.06 3.80
CA TYR A 54 0.62 -3.75 4.39
C TYR A 54 1.25 -2.66 3.50
N ILE A 55 0.51 -1.60 3.22
CA ILE A 55 1.02 -0.44 2.47
C ILE A 55 1.64 0.58 3.42
N MET A 56 2.93 0.87 3.22
CA MET A 56 3.67 1.85 4.00
C MET A 56 3.06 3.24 3.83
N ARG A 57 2.66 3.84 4.95
CA ARG A 57 2.10 5.21 4.96
C ARG A 57 3.16 6.30 5.13
N TRP A 58 4.40 5.90 5.39
CA TRP A 58 5.52 6.77 5.74
C TRP A 58 6.87 6.12 5.42
N GLY A 59 7.95 6.89 5.56
CA GLY A 59 9.33 6.40 5.42
C GLY A 59 9.83 6.37 3.98
N LYS A 60 11.00 5.74 3.78
CA LYS A 60 11.71 5.66 2.49
C LYS A 60 10.81 5.12 1.36
N HIS A 61 10.01 4.11 1.68
CA HIS A 61 9.17 3.39 0.73
C HIS A 61 7.68 3.69 0.91
N LYS A 62 7.33 4.96 1.20
CA LYS A 62 5.92 5.38 1.28
C LYS A 62 5.15 4.97 0.01
N ASN A 63 3.92 4.52 0.21
CA ASN A 63 2.99 3.99 -0.79
C ASN A 63 3.43 2.67 -1.45
N LYS A 64 4.56 2.08 -1.04
CA LYS A 64 4.92 0.70 -1.38
C LYS A 64 4.42 -0.26 -0.31
N SER A 65 4.14 -1.48 -0.73
CA SER A 65 3.72 -2.56 0.15
C SER A 65 4.92 -3.25 0.81
N VAL A 66 4.68 -4.00 1.89
CA VAL A 66 5.71 -4.82 2.53
C VAL A 66 6.25 -5.87 1.56
N LYS A 67 5.39 -6.53 0.78
CA LYS A 67 5.82 -7.51 -0.23
C LYS A 67 6.77 -6.88 -1.25
N TRP A 68 6.44 -5.69 -1.76
CA TRP A 68 7.33 -4.97 -2.68
C TRP A 68 8.71 -4.71 -2.03
N ILE A 69 8.73 -4.32 -0.75
CA ILE A 69 9.99 -4.08 -0.02
C ILE A 69 10.79 -5.38 0.18
N VAL A 70 10.14 -6.50 0.49
CA VAL A 70 10.81 -7.81 0.60
C VAL A 70 11.52 -8.17 -0.71
N GLU A 71 10.83 -7.99 -1.83
CA GLU A 71 11.32 -8.34 -3.17
C GLU A 71 12.38 -7.37 -3.72
N ASN A 72 12.35 -6.09 -3.34
CA ASN A 72 13.17 -5.04 -3.97
C ASN A 72 14.19 -4.37 -3.03
N ASP A 73 14.05 -4.50 -1.71
CA ASP A 73 14.95 -3.88 -0.71
C ASP A 73 15.01 -4.70 0.60
N THR A 74 15.58 -5.90 0.50
CA THR A 74 15.71 -6.83 1.63
C THR A 74 16.51 -6.24 2.80
N GLN A 75 17.47 -5.34 2.52
CA GLN A 75 18.22 -4.66 3.57
C GLN A 75 17.31 -3.75 4.41
N TYR A 76 16.46 -2.96 3.75
CA TYR A 76 15.49 -2.13 4.44
C TYR A 76 14.43 -2.98 5.18
N PHE A 77 13.96 -4.07 4.57
CA PHE A 77 13.07 -5.03 5.25
C PHE A 77 13.68 -5.53 6.57
N ASN A 78 14.91 -6.01 6.54
CA ASN A 78 15.63 -6.49 7.72
C ASN A 78 15.81 -5.41 8.80
N TRP A 79 16.04 -4.15 8.38
CA TRP A 79 16.06 -3.02 9.30
C TRP A 79 14.69 -2.79 9.94
N MET A 80 13.59 -2.86 9.18
CA MET A 80 12.24 -2.69 9.72
C MET A 80 11.90 -3.76 10.76
N CYS A 81 12.24 -5.03 10.52
CA CYS A 81 12.03 -6.13 11.47
C CYS A 81 12.75 -5.90 12.81
N LYS A 82 13.89 -5.20 12.78
CA LYS A 82 14.70 -4.91 13.99
C LYS A 82 14.35 -3.56 14.64
N ASN A 83 13.58 -2.71 13.97
CA ASN A 83 13.31 -1.35 14.42
C ASN A 83 12.36 -1.34 15.65
N GLU A 84 12.82 -0.74 16.76
CA GLU A 84 12.07 -0.70 18.01
C GLU A 84 10.79 0.14 17.95
N TYR A 85 10.76 1.18 17.13
CA TYR A 85 9.53 1.95 16.94
C TYR A 85 8.46 1.08 16.28
N ILE A 86 8.80 0.37 15.20
CA ILE A 86 7.87 -0.51 14.49
C ILE A 86 7.34 -1.61 15.42
N LYS A 87 8.25 -2.28 16.15
CA LYS A 87 7.89 -3.39 17.07
C LYS A 87 6.93 -2.99 18.18
N ASN A 88 7.02 -1.75 18.66
CA ASN A 88 6.34 -1.29 19.87
C ASN A 88 5.16 -0.34 19.59
N LYS A 89 5.13 0.31 18.41
CA LYS A 89 4.15 1.36 18.07
C LYS A 89 3.33 1.07 16.81
N CYS A 90 3.69 0.07 16.01
CA CYS A 90 3.01 -0.23 14.75
C CYS A 90 2.55 -1.70 14.69
N PRO A 91 1.49 -2.09 15.44
CA PRO A 91 1.08 -3.50 15.57
C PRO A 91 0.73 -4.15 14.23
N SER A 92 -0.07 -3.49 13.38
CA SER A 92 -0.47 -4.04 12.07
C SER A 92 0.71 -4.18 11.10
N LEU A 93 1.65 -3.24 11.13
CA LEU A 93 2.88 -3.35 10.31
C LEU A 93 3.74 -4.51 10.84
N LYS A 94 3.93 -4.60 12.16
CA LYS A 94 4.70 -5.68 12.80
C LYS A 94 4.13 -7.06 12.46
N GLU A 95 2.83 -7.23 12.55
CA GLU A 95 2.14 -8.49 12.20
C GLU A 95 2.43 -8.89 10.76
N ASN A 96 2.24 -7.95 9.82
CA ASN A 96 2.51 -8.21 8.41
C ASN A 96 3.99 -8.51 8.15
N LEU A 97 4.93 -7.81 8.81
CA LEU A 97 6.36 -8.15 8.69
C LEU A 97 6.67 -9.57 9.19
N ASN A 98 6.01 -10.02 10.26
CA ASN A 98 6.23 -11.35 10.79
C ASN A 98 5.77 -12.44 9.81
N GLU A 99 4.66 -12.23 9.10
CA GLU A 99 4.17 -13.16 8.06
C GLU A 99 5.25 -13.47 7.00
N PHE A 100 5.99 -12.44 6.56
CA PHE A 100 7.08 -12.60 5.60
C PHE A 100 8.38 -13.15 6.22
N THR A 101 8.56 -13.09 7.54
CA THR A 101 9.73 -13.72 8.21
C THR A 101 9.54 -15.21 8.49
N VAL A 102 8.31 -15.69 8.64
CA VAL A 102 8.01 -17.11 8.90
C VAL A 102 8.01 -17.94 7.61
N GLN A 103 7.83 -17.29 6.45
CA GLN A 103 7.76 -17.91 5.13
C GLN A 103 9.12 -18.03 4.41
N ASN A 104 10.21 -17.53 5.01
CA ASN A 104 11.59 -17.60 4.49
C ASN A 104 12.49 -18.38 5.45
#